data_AF-A0A6A4KWX2-F1
#
_entry.id   AF-A0A6A4KWX2-F1
#
_cell.length_a   1.000
_cell.length_b   1.000
_cell.length_c   1.000
_cell.angle_alpha   90.00
_cell.angle_beta   90.00
_cell.angle_gamma   90.00
#
_symmetry.space_group_name_H-M   'P 1'
#
loop_
_entity.id
_entity.type
_entity.pdbx_description
1 polymer ?
#
loop_
_entity_poly.entity_id
_entity_poly.type
_entity_poly.pdbx_seq_one_letter_code
_entity_poly.pdbx_strand_id
1 'polypeptide(L)'
;MEPSVLNVLVEKCSSFRSGTSLNFWQSLIYSVRQRFHSMFWEVAEKFVPQIKNIREKKLVHHHVLQLLKFLCVEIEKLNFSKVQSIFGPALLSATYAGIHEIVEEIIVLYPFGMESRNEEDGTLFHYAIMWRRERVFNLIYQLEAGRRYLQILDKSRNNGLHLAGCLRPQQKLNLRDGVAGAVLQMQRELQWFKVNLVLRNEK
;
A
#
# COMPACT_ATOMS: atom_id res chain seq x y z
N MET A 1 -10.40 22.30 7.34
CA MET A 1 -10.17 21.15 8.24
C MET A 1 -8.68 20.98 8.34
N GLU A 2 -8.11 21.02 9.55
CA GLU A 2 -6.68 20.75 9.73
C GLU A 2 -6.36 19.35 9.19
N PRO A 3 -5.23 19.16 8.50
CA PRO A 3 -4.85 17.85 8.00
C PRO A 3 -4.66 16.91 9.20
N SER A 4 -5.39 15.79 9.22
CA SER A 4 -5.21 14.78 10.26
C SER A 4 -3.75 14.33 10.28
N VAL A 5 -3.21 14.04 11.47
CA VAL A 5 -1.80 13.60 11.61
C VAL A 5 -1.50 12.38 10.72
N LEU A 6 -2.48 11.50 10.51
CA LEU A 6 -2.35 10.37 9.60
C LEU A 6 -2.29 10.80 8.14
N ASN A 7 -3.03 11.83 7.72
CA ASN A 7 -2.93 12.34 6.35
C ASN A 7 -1.54 12.94 6.08
N VAL A 8 -0.90 13.57 7.06
CA VAL A 8 0.49 14.05 6.94
C VAL A 8 1.47 12.88 6.77
N LEU A 9 1.25 11.77 7.49
CA LEU A 9 2.03 10.54 7.29
C LEU A 9 1.79 9.95 5.89
N VAL A 10 0.55 9.99 5.40
CA VAL A 10 0.23 9.57 4.03
C VAL A 10 0.91 10.48 3.01
N GLU A 11 0.92 11.81 3.18
CA GLU A 11 1.64 12.71 2.27
C GLU A 11 3.14 12.40 2.21
N LYS A 12 3.73 11.98 3.33
CA LYS A 12 5.11 11.48 3.39
C LYS A 12 5.20 9.97 3.11
N CYS A 13 4.55 9.50 2.04
CA CYS A 13 4.59 8.10 1.58
C CYS A 13 6.01 7.49 1.57
N SER A 14 7.02 8.26 1.17
CA SER A 14 8.42 7.81 1.06
C SER A 14 9.08 7.48 2.39
N SER A 15 8.43 7.79 3.51
CA SER A 15 8.85 7.37 4.85
C SER A 15 8.39 5.96 5.20
N PHE A 16 7.57 5.32 4.35
CA PHE A 16 7.17 3.93 4.46
C PHE A 16 7.89 3.04 3.46
N ARG A 17 7.96 1.74 3.78
CA ARG A 17 8.60 0.75 2.91
C ARG A 17 7.82 0.58 1.60
N SER A 18 6.50 0.61 1.63
CA SER A 18 5.64 0.56 0.44
C SER A 18 5.76 1.78 -0.48
N GLY A 19 6.00 2.96 0.08
CA GLY A 19 6.12 4.21 -0.68
C GLY A 19 7.53 4.48 -1.21
N THR A 20 8.50 3.59 -0.96
CA THR A 20 9.87 3.73 -1.47
C THR A 20 10.16 2.81 -2.64
N SER A 21 10.55 3.37 -3.78
CA SER A 21 11.07 2.61 -4.92
C SER A 21 12.52 2.21 -4.65
N LEU A 22 12.76 0.93 -4.36
CA LEU A 22 14.11 0.37 -4.35
C LEU A 22 14.36 -0.46 -5.60
N ASN A 23 15.54 -0.29 -6.19
CA ASN A 23 15.97 -1.14 -7.30
C ASN A 23 16.30 -2.55 -6.80
N PHE A 24 16.41 -3.52 -7.71
CA PHE A 24 16.64 -4.94 -7.38
C PHE A 24 17.77 -5.14 -6.35
N TRP A 25 18.95 -4.56 -6.60
CA TRP A 25 20.10 -4.61 -5.69
C TRP A 25 19.83 -4.00 -4.32
N GLN A 26 19.19 -2.83 -4.28
CA GLN A 26 18.86 -2.16 -3.02
C GLN A 26 17.81 -2.95 -2.22
N SER A 27 16.86 -3.59 -2.91
CA SER A 27 15.86 -4.47 -2.29
C SER A 27 16.52 -5.68 -1.64
N LEU A 28 17.53 -6.26 -2.30
CA LEU A 28 18.29 -7.39 -1.79
C LEU A 28 19.03 -7.01 -0.51
N ILE A 29 19.76 -5.89 -0.51
CA ILE A 29 20.43 -5.35 0.69
C ILE A 29 19.42 -5.06 1.80
N TYR A 30 18.25 -4.50 1.47
CA TYR A 30 17.23 -4.19 2.46
C TYR A 30 16.65 -5.44 3.14
N SER A 31 16.48 -6.54 2.38
CA SER A 31 15.98 -7.83 2.89
C SER A 31 16.97 -8.56 3.79
N VAL A 32 18.28 -8.33 3.62
CA VAL A 32 19.29 -8.94 4.46
C VAL A 32 19.11 -8.49 5.90
N ARG A 33 18.88 -9.46 6.80
CA ARG A 33 18.87 -9.24 8.24
C ARG A 33 20.31 -8.99 8.65
N GLN A 34 20.60 -7.83 9.27
CA GLN A 34 21.94 -7.40 9.66
C GLN A 34 22.52 -8.22 10.84
N ARG A 35 22.47 -9.55 10.76
CA ARG A 35 22.99 -10.48 11.77
C ARG A 35 24.48 -10.79 11.57
N PHE A 36 25.10 -10.30 10.50
CA PHE A 36 26.55 -10.42 10.27
C PHE A 36 27.32 -9.42 11.13
N HIS A 37 28.55 -9.79 11.51
CA HIS A 37 29.45 -9.03 12.40
C HIS A 37 29.43 -7.52 12.09
N SER A 38 29.18 -6.68 13.10
CA SER A 38 29.13 -5.22 12.99
C SER A 38 30.35 -4.62 12.27
N MET A 39 31.53 -5.19 12.51
CA MET A 39 32.79 -4.78 11.87
C MET A 39 32.77 -4.91 10.34
N PHE A 40 32.14 -5.95 9.79
CA PHE A 40 32.04 -6.10 8.32
C PHE A 40 31.14 -5.02 7.71
N TRP A 41 30.07 -4.62 8.41
CA TRP A 41 29.16 -3.59 7.92
C TRP A 41 29.73 -2.19 8.00
N GLU A 42 30.47 -1.83 9.06
CA GLU A 42 31.12 -0.51 9.15
C GLU A 42 32.16 -0.33 8.03
N VAL A 43 32.94 -1.37 7.75
CA VAL A 43 33.90 -1.36 6.64
C VAL A 43 33.15 -1.28 5.30
N ALA A 44 32.11 -2.09 5.10
CA ALA A 44 31.33 -2.07 3.86
C ALA A 44 30.59 -0.73 3.63
N GLU A 45 30.08 -0.07 4.68
CA GLU A 45 29.45 1.25 4.61
C GLU A 45 30.46 2.34 4.19
N LYS A 46 31.74 2.21 4.59
CA LYS A 46 32.81 3.14 4.20
C LYS A 46 33.17 3.02 2.72
N PHE A 47 33.12 1.81 2.16
CA PHE A 47 33.41 1.56 0.74
C PHE A 47 32.19 1.75 -0.16
N VAL A 48 30.99 1.51 0.36
CA VAL A 48 29.73 1.61 -0.40
C VAL A 48 28.75 2.49 0.39
N PRO A 49 28.79 3.82 0.20
CA PRO A 49 27.92 4.76 0.93
C PRO A 49 26.42 4.52 0.68
N GLN A 50 26.06 3.83 -0.41
CA GLN A 50 24.68 3.41 -0.67
C GLN A 50 24.14 2.46 0.41
N ILE A 51 24.98 1.64 1.04
CA ILE A 51 24.58 0.71 2.11
C ILE A 51 24.14 1.50 3.35
N LYS A 52 24.89 2.54 3.71
CA LYS A 52 24.56 3.45 4.82
C LYS A 52 23.19 4.11 4.60
N ASN A 53 22.95 4.64 3.40
CA ASN A 53 21.67 5.24 3.05
C ASN A 53 20.50 4.25 3.13
N ILE A 54 20.71 2.97 2.77
CA ILE A 54 19.67 1.93 2.89
C ILE A 54 19.38 1.61 4.36
N ARG A 55 20.41 1.57 5.21
CA ARG A 55 20.28 1.34 6.65
C ARG A 55 19.51 2.48 7.33
N GLU A 56 19.88 3.72 7.04
CA GLU A 56 19.18 4.90 7.54
C GLU A 56 17.71 4.91 7.11
N LYS A 57 17.41 4.62 5.84
CA LYS A 57 16.03 4.45 5.37
C LYS A 57 15.28 3.36 6.11
N LYS A 58 15.90 2.20 6.34
CA LYS A 58 15.31 1.09 7.08
C LYS A 58 14.99 1.48 8.54
N LEU A 59 15.87 2.26 9.17
CA LEU A 59 15.63 2.81 10.51
C LEU A 59 14.47 3.81 10.50
N VAL A 60 14.42 4.73 9.54
CA VAL A 60 13.30 5.68 9.39
C VAL A 60 11.98 4.94 9.22
N HIS A 61 11.93 3.94 8.32
CA HIS A 61 10.72 3.14 8.11
C HIS A 61 10.28 2.44 9.41
N HIS A 62 11.23 1.91 10.19
CA HIS A 62 10.92 1.26 11.46
C HIS A 62 10.33 2.24 12.49
N HIS A 63 10.95 3.40 12.67
CA HIS A 63 10.46 4.42 13.61
C HIS A 63 9.09 4.95 13.19
N VAL A 64 8.89 5.19 11.90
CA VAL A 64 7.61 5.68 11.36
C VAL A 64 6.50 4.65 11.58
N LEU A 65 6.79 3.35 11.45
CA LEU A 65 5.83 2.29 11.78
C LEU A 65 5.50 2.24 13.27
N GLN A 66 6.49 2.43 14.15
CA GLN A 66 6.23 2.51 15.60
C GLN A 66 5.39 3.73 15.97
N LEU A 67 5.67 4.88 15.36
CA LEU A 67 4.88 6.09 15.55
C LEU A 67 3.45 5.91 15.03
N LEU A 68 3.27 5.31 13.86
CA LEU A 68 1.95 4.98 13.32
C LEU A 68 1.15 4.12 14.30
N LYS A 69 1.75 3.04 14.83
CA LYS A 69 1.12 2.16 15.83
C LYS A 69 0.67 2.92 17.06
N PHE A 70 1.56 3.73 17.61
CA PHE A 70 1.25 4.55 18.79
C PHE A 70 0.09 5.50 18.52
N LEU A 71 0.13 6.22 17.40
CA LEU A 71 -0.94 7.15 17.01
C LEU A 71 -2.28 6.44 16.80
N CYS A 72 -2.29 5.28 16.13
CA CYS A 72 -3.54 4.54 15.91
C CYS A 72 -4.16 4.09 17.24
N VAL A 73 -3.36 3.60 18.19
CA VAL A 73 -3.84 3.22 19.53
C VAL A 73 -4.37 4.42 20.31
N GLU A 74 -3.73 5.58 20.22
CA GLU A 74 -4.23 6.80 20.88
C GLU A 74 -5.51 7.33 20.23
N ILE A 75 -5.65 7.22 18.90
CA ILE A 75 -6.86 7.62 18.18
C ILE A 75 -8.02 6.68 18.50
N GLU A 76 -7.78 5.38 18.59
CA GLU A 76 -8.81 4.37 18.91
C GLU A 76 -9.52 4.65 20.24
N LYS A 77 -8.81 5.23 21.22
CA LYS A 77 -9.36 5.62 22.53
C LYS A 77 -10.34 6.79 22.46
N LEU A 78 -10.44 7.49 21.32
CA LEU A 78 -11.35 8.61 21.14
C LEU A 78 -12.79 8.12 20.88
N ASN A 79 -13.73 9.06 20.89
CA ASN A 79 -15.12 8.76 20.55
C ASN A 79 -15.25 8.24 19.11
N PHE A 80 -16.18 7.31 18.88
CA PHE A 80 -16.45 6.70 17.57
C PHE A 80 -16.53 7.70 16.41
N SER A 81 -17.24 8.83 16.59
CA SER A 81 -17.34 9.89 15.57
C SER A 81 -15.99 10.54 15.22
N LYS A 82 -15.12 10.74 16.23
CA LYS A 82 -13.77 11.27 16.02
C LYS A 82 -12.87 10.25 15.33
N VAL A 83 -12.96 8.98 15.75
CA VAL A 83 -12.23 7.87 15.11
C VAL A 83 -12.58 7.78 13.63
N GLN A 84 -13.88 7.74 13.31
CA GLN A 84 -14.35 7.62 11.93
C GLN A 84 -13.91 8.81 11.05
N SER A 85 -13.97 10.04 11.57
CA SER A 85 -13.55 11.24 10.84
C SER A 85 -12.03 11.32 10.61
N ILE A 86 -11.21 10.63 11.41
CA ILE A 86 -9.76 10.58 11.25
C ILE A 86 -9.34 9.38 10.39
N PHE A 87 -9.82 8.17 10.70
CA PHE A 87 -9.42 6.94 10.03
C PHE A 87 -10.02 6.80 8.63
N GLY A 88 -11.24 7.27 8.38
CA GLY A 88 -11.88 7.16 7.06
C GLY A 88 -11.06 7.84 5.94
N PRO A 89 -10.77 9.15 6.05
CA PRO A 89 -9.93 9.85 5.07
C PRO A 89 -8.51 9.29 4.97
N ALA A 90 -7.92 8.86 6.10
CA ALA A 90 -6.59 8.27 6.12
C ALA A 90 -6.54 6.93 5.38
N LEU A 91 -7.54 6.07 5.55
CA LEU A 91 -7.66 4.79 4.83
C LEU A 91 -7.79 5.00 3.33
N LEU A 92 -8.66 5.93 2.90
CA LEU A 92 -8.85 6.25 1.49
C LEU A 92 -7.55 6.78 0.87
N SER A 93 -6.87 7.69 1.56
CA SER A 93 -5.61 8.30 1.10
C SER A 93 -4.47 7.27 1.07
N ALA A 94 -4.34 6.44 2.10
CA ALA A 94 -3.33 5.39 2.16
C ALA A 94 -3.56 4.32 1.07
N THR A 95 -4.82 3.96 0.83
CA THR A 95 -5.20 3.03 -0.24
C THR A 95 -4.87 3.62 -1.60
N TYR A 96 -5.23 4.88 -1.84
CA TYR A 96 -4.87 5.60 -3.06
C TYR A 96 -3.35 5.62 -3.28
N ALA A 97 -2.57 5.91 -2.24
CA ALA A 97 -1.11 5.96 -2.27
C ALA A 97 -0.46 4.57 -2.41
N GLY A 98 -1.15 3.51 -1.97
CA GLY A 98 -0.62 2.14 -1.93
C GLY A 98 0.18 1.82 -0.65
N ILE A 99 0.00 2.60 0.42
CA ILE A 99 0.68 2.38 1.71
C ILE A 99 -0.06 1.32 2.51
N HIS A 100 0.21 0.05 2.23
CA HIS A 100 -0.47 -1.07 2.91
C HIS A 100 -0.23 -1.11 4.42
N GLU A 101 0.87 -0.56 4.93
CA GLU A 101 1.18 -0.57 6.37
C GLU A 101 0.19 0.30 7.17
N ILE A 102 -0.23 1.44 6.63
CA ILE A 102 -1.27 2.27 7.26
C ILE A 102 -2.63 1.56 7.18
N VAL A 103 -2.94 0.96 6.03
CA VAL A 103 -4.20 0.25 5.83
C VAL A 103 -4.31 -0.95 6.78
N GLU A 104 -3.25 -1.73 6.93
CA GLU A 104 -3.18 -2.89 7.82
C GLU A 104 -3.38 -2.49 9.28
N GLU A 105 -2.59 -1.54 9.79
CA GLU A 105 -2.68 -1.12 11.19
C GLU A 105 -4.07 -0.56 11.53
N ILE A 106 -4.65 0.28 10.67
CA ILE A 106 -5.98 0.84 10.92
C ILE A 106 -7.06 -0.25 10.85
N ILE A 107 -7.02 -1.15 9.87
CA ILE A 107 -8.04 -2.20 9.72
C ILE A 107 -8.00 -3.21 10.88
N VAL A 108 -6.80 -3.55 11.37
CA VAL A 108 -6.64 -4.46 12.50
C VAL A 108 -7.19 -3.86 13.79
N LEU A 109 -6.95 -2.57 14.04
CA LEU A 109 -7.44 -1.86 15.22
C LEU A 109 -8.91 -1.46 15.11
N TYR A 110 -9.35 -1.06 13.92
CA TYR A 110 -10.70 -0.57 13.66
C TYR A 110 -11.29 -1.23 12.41
N PRO A 111 -11.81 -2.48 12.52
CA PRO A 111 -12.36 -3.22 11.39
C PRO A 111 -13.52 -2.52 10.67
N PHE A 112 -14.29 -1.69 11.38
CA PHE A 112 -15.36 -0.87 10.79
C PHE A 112 -14.84 0.12 9.74
N GLY A 113 -13.54 0.43 9.76
CA GLY A 113 -12.90 1.25 8.74
C GLY A 113 -13.03 0.70 7.32
N MET A 114 -13.29 -0.61 7.14
CA MET A 114 -13.55 -1.19 5.80
C MET A 114 -14.79 -0.62 5.11
N GLU A 115 -15.77 -0.13 5.87
CA GLU A 115 -16.98 0.51 5.35
C GLU A 115 -16.74 1.95 4.85
N SER A 116 -15.49 2.44 4.96
CA SER A 116 -15.12 3.76 4.43
C SER A 116 -15.33 3.82 2.92
N ARG A 117 -16.08 4.84 2.51
CA ARG A 117 -16.46 5.11 1.12
C ARG A 117 -15.99 6.48 0.71
N ASN A 118 -15.60 6.62 -0.55
CA ASN A 118 -15.28 7.92 -1.13
C ASN A 118 -16.56 8.67 -1.56
N GLU A 119 -16.37 9.83 -2.17
CA GLU A 119 -17.45 10.65 -2.74
C GLU A 119 -18.25 9.93 -3.84
N GLU A 120 -17.71 8.89 -4.47
CA GLU A 120 -18.36 8.09 -5.53
C GLU A 120 -18.95 6.76 -4.99
N ASP A 121 -19.07 6.62 -3.67
CA ASP A 121 -19.47 5.38 -2.98
C ASP A 121 -18.57 4.16 -3.26
N GLY A 122 -17.39 4.39 -3.83
CA GLY A 122 -16.34 3.43 -4.01
C GLY A 122 -15.68 3.08 -2.67
N THR A 123 -15.68 1.80 -2.35
CA THR A 123 -15.00 1.25 -1.17
C THR A 123 -13.48 1.23 -1.34
N LEU A 124 -12.74 0.97 -0.26
CA LEU A 124 -11.29 0.75 -0.29
C LEU A 124 -10.88 -0.33 -1.31
N PHE A 125 -11.73 -1.34 -1.49
CA PHE A 125 -11.51 -2.41 -2.47
C PHE A 125 -11.57 -1.90 -3.92
N HIS A 126 -12.57 -1.06 -4.23
CA HIS A 126 -12.67 -0.40 -5.54
C HIS A 126 -11.43 0.46 -5.81
N TYR A 127 -10.95 1.21 -4.79
CA TYR A 127 -9.72 2.00 -4.90
C TYR A 127 -8.49 1.15 -5.15
N ALA A 128 -8.31 0.06 -4.39
CA ALA A 128 -7.17 -0.81 -4.54
C ALA A 128 -7.08 -1.41 -5.95
N ILE A 129 -8.21 -1.81 -6.53
CA ILE A 129 -8.29 -2.31 -7.91
C ILE A 129 -8.04 -1.18 -8.90
N MET A 130 -8.80 -0.09 -8.80
CA MET A 130 -8.72 1.04 -9.73
C MET A 130 -7.30 1.59 -9.81
N TRP A 131 -6.63 1.78 -8.66
CA TRP A 131 -5.27 2.31 -8.59
C TRP A 131 -4.17 1.26 -8.73
N ARG A 132 -4.52 -0.01 -9.00
CA ARG A 132 -3.57 -1.13 -9.15
C ARG A 132 -2.61 -1.22 -7.96
N ARG A 133 -3.16 -1.20 -6.75
CA ARG A 133 -2.40 -1.31 -5.50
C ARG A 133 -2.41 -2.75 -5.00
N GLU A 134 -1.56 -3.59 -5.59
CA GLU A 134 -1.54 -5.04 -5.39
C GLU A 134 -1.49 -5.44 -3.92
N ARG A 135 -0.55 -4.86 -3.15
CA ARG A 135 -0.37 -5.19 -1.74
C ARG A 135 -1.59 -4.84 -0.89
N VAL A 136 -2.23 -3.71 -1.18
CA VAL A 136 -3.45 -3.30 -0.48
C VAL A 136 -4.63 -4.18 -0.90
N PHE A 137 -4.75 -4.52 -2.18
CA PHE A 137 -5.75 -5.47 -2.67
C PHE A 137 -5.59 -6.83 -1.99
N ASN A 138 -4.38 -7.39 -1.98
CA ASN A 138 -4.10 -8.69 -1.36
C ASN A 138 -4.41 -8.66 0.14
N LEU A 139 -4.01 -7.60 0.84
CA LEU A 139 -4.31 -7.40 2.26
C LEU A 139 -5.82 -7.44 2.51
N ILE A 140 -6.61 -6.67 1.76
CA ILE A 140 -8.07 -6.62 1.93
C ILE A 140 -8.70 -7.97 1.53
N TYR A 141 -8.30 -8.53 0.39
CA TYR A 141 -8.89 -9.77 -0.14
C TYR A 141 -8.64 -11.00 0.75
N GLN A 142 -7.51 -11.04 1.46
CA GLN A 142 -7.18 -12.13 2.38
C GLN A 142 -8.03 -12.10 3.66
N LEU A 143 -8.60 -10.95 4.03
CA LEU A 143 -9.53 -10.84 5.15
C LEU A 143 -10.86 -11.50 4.78
N GLU A 144 -11.43 -12.31 5.68
CA GLU A 144 -12.68 -13.04 5.42
C GLU A 144 -13.84 -12.10 5.03
N ALA A 145 -13.90 -10.93 5.67
CA ALA A 145 -14.85 -9.86 5.34
C ALA A 145 -14.58 -9.22 3.98
N GLY A 146 -13.31 -9.18 3.55
CA GLY A 146 -12.84 -8.54 2.31
C GLY A 146 -13.41 -9.15 1.04
N ARG A 147 -13.70 -10.45 1.04
CA ARG A 147 -14.28 -11.14 -0.13
C ARG A 147 -15.69 -10.65 -0.47
N ARG A 148 -16.44 -10.15 0.51
CA ARG A 148 -17.79 -9.58 0.29
C ARG A 148 -17.72 -8.31 -0.58
N TYR A 149 -16.61 -7.57 -0.49
CA TYR A 149 -16.40 -6.34 -1.24
C TYR A 149 -16.19 -6.54 -2.75
N LEU A 150 -15.97 -7.78 -3.21
CA LEU A 150 -15.96 -8.09 -4.65
C LEU A 150 -17.29 -7.83 -5.34
N GLN A 151 -18.40 -8.03 -4.62
CA GLN A 151 -19.75 -7.95 -5.17
C GLN A 151 -20.42 -6.59 -4.91
N ILE A 152 -19.80 -5.74 -4.09
CA ILE A 152 -20.30 -4.40 -3.83
C ILE A 152 -20.19 -3.57 -5.11
N LEU A 153 -21.18 -2.71 -5.31
CA LEU A 153 -21.27 -1.81 -6.45
C LEU A 153 -20.91 -0.39 -6.02
N ASP A 154 -20.19 0.33 -6.87
CA ASP A 154 -20.03 1.78 -6.77
C ASP A 154 -21.31 2.52 -7.23
N LYS A 155 -21.32 3.86 -7.16
CA LYS A 155 -22.43 4.68 -7.66
C LYS A 155 -22.81 4.43 -9.12
N SER A 156 -21.84 4.02 -9.93
CA SER A 156 -22.02 3.73 -11.36
C SER A 156 -22.41 2.28 -11.63
N ARG A 157 -22.70 1.50 -10.57
CA ARG A 157 -23.01 0.07 -10.63
C ARG A 157 -21.86 -0.79 -11.18
N ASN A 158 -20.63 -0.32 -11.07
CA ASN A 158 -19.44 -1.12 -11.34
C ASN A 158 -19.08 -1.93 -10.10
N ASN A 159 -18.81 -3.22 -10.29
CA ASN A 159 -18.14 -4.03 -9.28
C ASN A 159 -16.62 -4.02 -9.51
N GLY A 160 -15.87 -4.67 -8.61
CA GLY A 160 -14.41 -4.75 -8.73
C GLY A 160 -13.90 -5.32 -10.06
N LEU A 161 -14.64 -6.23 -10.71
CA LEU A 161 -14.25 -6.79 -12.01
C LEU A 161 -14.39 -5.77 -13.16
N HIS A 162 -15.46 -4.97 -13.14
CA HIS A 162 -15.60 -3.86 -14.09
C HIS A 162 -14.44 -2.89 -13.97
N LEU A 163 -14.08 -2.49 -12.73
CA LEU A 163 -12.95 -1.60 -12.48
C LEU A 163 -11.59 -2.21 -12.87
N ALA A 164 -11.43 -3.53 -12.74
CA ALA A 164 -10.23 -4.22 -13.17
C ALA A 164 -10.05 -4.19 -14.70
N GLY A 165 -11.15 -4.11 -15.46
CA GLY A 165 -11.14 -3.93 -16.91
C GLY A 165 -10.88 -2.48 -17.36
N CYS A 166 -11.04 -1.50 -16.47
CA CYS A 166 -10.85 -0.10 -16.81
C CYS A 166 -9.36 0.27 -16.96
N LEU A 167 -9.02 0.82 -18.13
CA LEU A 167 -7.70 1.40 -18.41
C LEU A 167 -7.57 2.79 -17.79
N ARG A 168 -6.54 2.97 -16.96
CA ARG A 168 -6.31 4.23 -16.24
C ARG A 168 -5.59 5.27 -17.10
N PRO A 169 -5.75 6.58 -16.85
CA PRO A 169 -5.02 7.64 -17.55
C PRO A 169 -3.50 7.43 -17.56
N GLN A 170 -2.89 7.00 -16.45
CA GLN A 170 -1.45 6.68 -16.41
C GLN A 170 -1.06 5.48 -17.29
N GLN A 171 -1.92 4.46 -17.37
CA GLN A 171 -1.72 3.33 -18.30
C GLN A 171 -1.98 3.77 -19.75
N LYS A 172 -2.99 4.61 -19.99
CA LYS A 172 -3.28 5.23 -21.29
C LYS A 172 -2.13 6.10 -21.78
N LEU A 173 -1.43 6.80 -20.89
CA LEU A 173 -0.22 7.56 -21.21
C LEU A 173 0.91 6.62 -21.66
N ASN A 174 1.20 5.56 -20.91
CA ASN A 174 2.21 4.57 -21.30
C ASN A 174 1.85 3.84 -22.61
N LEU A 175 0.56 3.62 -22.89
CA LEU A 175 0.07 3.05 -24.16
C LEU A 175 0.28 4.00 -25.34
N ARG A 176 0.28 5.32 -25.09
CA ARG A 176 0.49 6.35 -26.11
C ARG A 176 1.94 6.37 -26.62
N ASP A 177 2.87 5.78 -25.86
CA ASP A 177 4.29 5.64 -26.22
C ASP A 177 4.56 4.49 -27.23
N GLY A 178 3.50 3.89 -27.80
CA GLY A 178 3.58 2.92 -28.90
C GLY A 178 3.43 1.45 -28.49
N VAL A 179 3.73 0.53 -29.43
CA VAL A 179 3.56 -0.93 -29.28
C VAL A 179 4.26 -1.48 -28.02
N ALA A 180 5.41 -0.90 -27.64
CA ALA A 180 6.15 -1.28 -26.44
C ALA A 180 5.36 -1.02 -25.14
N GLY A 181 4.59 0.07 -25.08
CA GLY A 181 3.74 0.41 -23.94
C GLY A 181 2.62 -0.60 -23.72
N ALA A 182 1.98 -1.04 -24.80
CA ALA A 182 0.93 -2.06 -24.77
C ALA A 182 1.47 -3.43 -24.34
N VAL A 183 2.63 -3.83 -24.86
CA VAL A 183 3.28 -5.09 -24.47
C VAL A 183 3.69 -5.08 -23.00
N LEU A 184 4.31 -4.00 -22.50
CA LEU A 184 4.72 -3.87 -21.10
C LEU A 184 3.51 -3.84 -20.15
N GLN A 185 2.40 -3.21 -20.56
CA GLN A 185 1.17 -3.27 -19.80
C GLN A 185 0.65 -4.70 -19.71
N MET A 186 0.52 -5.40 -20.85
CA MET A 186 0.04 -6.78 -20.87
C MET A 186 0.94 -7.71 -20.06
N GLN A 187 2.27 -7.50 -20.09
CA GLN A 187 3.21 -8.26 -19.28
C GLN A 187 3.01 -8.03 -17.77
N ARG A 188 2.75 -6.79 -17.34
CA ARG A 188 2.42 -6.49 -15.93
C ARG A 188 1.09 -7.11 -15.51
N GLU A 189 0.05 -6.99 -16.34
CA GLU A 189 -1.26 -7.61 -16.07
C GLU A 189 -1.12 -9.14 -15.96
N LEU A 190 -0.34 -9.78 -16.84
CA LEU A 190 -0.05 -11.22 -16.74
C LEU A 190 0.72 -11.60 -15.46
N GLN A 191 1.66 -10.77 -15.00
CA GLN A 191 2.35 -10.98 -13.72
C GLN A 191 1.37 -10.89 -12.54
N TRP A 192 0.46 -9.90 -12.57
CA TRP A 192 -0.62 -9.78 -11.60
C TRP A 192 -1.51 -11.03 -11.56
N PHE A 193 -1.87 -11.61 -12.70
CA PHE A 193 -2.63 -12.86 -12.75
C PHE A 193 -1.86 -14.06 -12.19
N LYS A 194 -0.56 -14.19 -12.52
CA LYS A 194 0.26 -15.33 -12.08
C LYS A 194 0.56 -15.34 -10.59
N VAL A 195 0.84 -14.18 -9.98
CA VAL A 195 1.08 -14.08 -8.53
C VAL A 195 -0.15 -14.56 -7.75
N ASN A 196 -1.36 -14.24 -8.23
CA ASN A 196 -2.60 -14.72 -7.62
C ASN A 196 -2.84 -16.22 -7.79
N LEU A 197 -2.34 -16.85 -8.88
CA LEU A 197 -2.44 -18.30 -9.08
C LEU A 197 -1.51 -19.09 -8.15
N VAL A 198 -0.29 -18.58 -7.91
CA VAL A 198 0.66 -19.24 -6.99
C VAL A 198 0.11 -19.24 -5.56
N LEU A 199 -0.49 -18.13 -5.10
CA LEU A 199 -1.14 -18.06 -3.79
C LEU A 199 -2.40 -18.93 -3.65
N ARG A 200 -2.97 -19.41 -4.76
CA ARG A 200 -4.14 -20.29 -4.77
C ARG A 200 -3.77 -21.78 -4.71
N ASN A 201 -2.55 -22.13 -5.11
CA ASN A 201 -2.08 -23.52 -5.20
C ASN A 201 -1.31 -23.99 -3.96
N GLU A 202 -1.09 -23.13 -2.97
CA GLU A 202 -0.48 -23.45 -1.66
C GLU A 202 -1.51 -23.59 -0.53
N LYS A 203 -2.78 -23.92 -0.85
CA LYS A 203 -3.81 -24.30 0.13
C LYS A 203 -4.27 -25.74 -0.10
#